data_AF-A0A7G1H518-F1
#
_entry.id   AF-A0A7G1H518-F1
#
_cell.length_a   1.000
_cell.length_b   1.000
_cell.length_c   1.000
_cell.angle_alpha   90.00
_cell.angle_beta   90.00
_cell.angle_gamma   90.00
#
_symmetry.space_group_name_H-M   'P 1'
#
loop_
_entity.id
_entity.type
_entity.pdbx_description
1 polymer ?
#
loop_
_entity_poly.entity_id
_entity_poly.type
_entity_poly.pdbx_seq_one_letter_code
_entity_poly.pdbx_strand_id
1 'polypeptide(L)' 'MSEICCGLRVGQDVPDFKIETFEPTKGDFGEISLETLKADKKWTILFFYPAAFTFV' A
#
# COMPACT_ATOMS: atom_id res chain seq x y z
N MET A 1 -18.18 7.09 -7.36
CA MET A 1 -17.13 6.13 -6.97
C MET A 1 -17.43 4.85 -7.72
N SER A 2 -16.62 4.48 -8.72
CA SER A 2 -16.87 3.23 -9.45
C SER A 2 -16.57 2.06 -8.51
N GLU A 3 -17.56 1.22 -8.24
CA GLU A 3 -17.33 -0.04 -7.53
C GLU A 3 -16.33 -0.88 -8.35
N ILE A 4 -15.19 -1.20 -7.74
CA ILE A 4 -14.21 -2.11 -8.31
C ILE A 4 -14.74 -3.53 -8.09
N CYS A 5 -15.70 -3.94 -8.91
CA CYS A 5 -16.36 -5.24 -8.79
C CYS A 5 -15.47 -6.40 -9.31
N CYS A 6 -14.50 -6.11 -10.19
CA CYS A 6 -13.75 -7.14 -10.92
C CYS A 6 -12.22 -6.90 -10.95
N GLY A 7 -11.68 -6.15 -9.99
CA GLY A 7 -10.26 -5.79 -9.91
C GLY A 7 -9.92 -4.43 -10.53
N LEU A 8 -8.83 -3.84 -10.02
CA LEU A 8 -8.35 -2.52 -10.44
C LEU A 8 -7.66 -2.61 -11.81
N ARG A 9 -7.93 -1.66 -12.70
CA ARG A 9 -7.37 -1.60 -14.05
C ARG A 9 -6.37 -0.44 -14.20
N VAL A 10 -5.47 -0.56 -15.17
CA VAL A 10 -4.53 0.51 -15.53
C VAL A 10 -5.29 1.77 -15.94
N GLY A 11 -4.82 2.93 -15.47
CA GLY A 11 -5.42 4.24 -15.74
C GLY A 11 -6.56 4.63 -14.79
N GLN A 12 -7.00 3.73 -13.90
CA GLN A 12 -7.93 4.08 -12.83
C GLN A 12 -7.21 4.69 -11.64
N ASP A 13 -7.91 5.56 -10.92
CA ASP A 13 -7.46 6.03 -9.62
C ASP A 13 -7.41 4.86 -8.63
N VAL A 14 -6.24 4.66 -8.03
CA VAL A 14 -6.05 3.68 -6.96
C VAL A 14 -6.85 4.16 -5.73
N PRO A 15 -7.72 3.30 -5.15
CA PRO A 15 -8.39 3.59 -3.88
C PRO A 15 -7.39 3.94 -2.80
N ASP A 16 -7.77 4.86 -1.92
CA ASP A 16 -6.92 5.20 -0.79
C ASP A 16 -6.77 4.00 0.16
N PHE A 17 -5.62 3.92 0.80
CA PHE A 17 -5.31 2.88 1.77
C PHE A 17 -4.45 3.43 2.90
N LYS A 18 -4.54 2.76 4.05
CA LYS A 18 -3.70 3.02 5.22
C LYS A 18 -3.30 1.68 5.83
N ILE A 19 -1.99 1.48 6.00
CA ILE A 19 -1.41 0.19 6.39
C ILE A 19 -0.46 0.43 7.57
N GLU A 20 -0.58 -0.41 8.60
CA GLU A 20 0.36 -0.46 9.71
C GLU A 20 1.68 -1.11 9.25
N THR A 21 2.80 -0.46 9.54
CA THR A 21 4.15 -0.93 9.18
C THR A 21 4.98 -1.15 10.44
N PHE A 22 6.08 -1.88 10.31
CA PHE A 22 7.07 -2.00 11.38
C PHE A 22 8.33 -1.23 11.00
N GLU A 23 8.75 -0.27 11.83
CA GLU A 23 9.91 0.57 11.58
C GLU A 23 11.15 0.03 12.29
N PRO A 24 12.03 -0.72 11.59
CA PRO A 24 13.05 -1.53 12.24
C PRO A 24 14.13 -0.70 12.95
N THR A 25 14.34 0.55 12.53
CA THR A 25 15.33 1.46 13.16
C THR A 25 14.88 1.97 14.52
N LYS A 26 13.56 2.00 14.77
CA LYS A 26 12.97 2.42 16.04
C LYS A 26 12.50 1.24 16.89
N GLY A 27 12.19 0.11 16.25
CA GLY A 27 11.63 -1.06 16.92
C GLY A 27 10.14 -0.90 17.26
N ASP A 28 9.43 -0.03 16.53
CA ASP A 28 8.04 0.34 16.80
C ASP A 28 7.16 0.19 15.56
N PHE A 29 5.84 0.21 15.78
CA PHE A 29 4.86 0.28 14.70
C PHE A 29 4.75 1.70 14.15
N GLY A 30 4.65 1.78 12.84
CA GLY A 30 4.40 2.99 12.07
C GLY A 30 3.18 2.82 11.18
N GLU A 31 2.96 3.80 10.33
CA GLU A 31 1.83 3.80 9.42
C GLU A 31 2.20 4.49 8.11
N ILE A 32 1.66 3.96 7.02
CA ILE A 32 1.77 4.56 5.70
C ILE A 32 0.38 4.69 5.06
N SER A 33 0.11 5.82 4.41
CA SER A 33 -1.12 6.03 3.64
C SER A 33 -0.80 6.50 2.22
N LEU A 34 -1.64 6.12 1.26
CA LEU A 34 -1.48 6.58 -0.12
C LEU A 34 -1.73 8.08 -0.25
N GLU A 35 -2.67 8.64 0.52
CA GLU A 35 -2.90 10.08 0.61
C GLU A 35 -1.62 10.87 0.92
N THR A 36 -0.90 10.50 1.99
CA THR A 36 0.34 11.19 2.38
C THR A 36 1.42 11.03 1.31
N LEU A 37 1.57 9.84 0.73
CA LEU A 37 2.53 9.61 -0.35
C LEU A 37 2.24 10.44 -1.60
N LYS A 38 0.96 10.62 -1.95
CA LYS A 38 0.51 11.50 -3.05
C LYS A 38 0.79 12.97 -2.75
N ALA A 39 0.48 13.44 -1.53
CA ALA A 39 0.78 14.80 -1.10
C ALA A 39 2.28 15.12 -1.18
N ASP A 40 3.12 14.15 -0.82
CA ASP A 40 4.59 14.21 -0.92
C ASP A 40 5.11 14.02 -2.36
N LYS A 41 4.23 13.87 -3.36
CA LYS A 41 4.56 13.64 -4.78
C LYS A 41 5.45 12.43 -5.04
N LYS A 42 5.29 11.36 -4.25
CA LYS A 42 6.07 10.12 -4.43
C LYS A 42 5.45 9.20 -5.47
N TRP A 43 6.29 8.66 -6.35
CA TRP A 43 5.91 7.51 -7.18
C TRP A 43 6.00 6.25 -6.32
N THR A 44 4.87 5.55 -6.16
CA THR A 44 4.71 4.47 -5.19
C THR A 44 4.49 3.14 -5.90
N ILE A 45 5.26 2.12 -5.51
CA ILE A 45 5.06 0.73 -5.95
C ILE A 45 4.42 -0.04 -4.79
N LEU A 46 3.21 -0.56 -4.99
CA LEU A 46 2.54 -1.45 -4.04
C LEU A 46 2.57 -2.88 -4.59
N PHE A 47 3.15 -3.81 -3.84
CA PHE A 47 3.27 -5.22 -4.20
C PHE A 47 2.69 -6.10 -3.09
N PHE A 48 1.86 -7.07 -3.47
CA PHE A 48 1.30 -8.06 -2.57
C PHE A 48 2.00 -9.40 -2.75
N TYR A 49 2.32 -10.06 -1.64
CA TYR A 49 2.87 -11.41 -1.61
C TYR A 49 1.97 -12.33 -0.76
N PRO A 50 1.95 -13.66 -0.99
CA PRO A 50 0.95 -14.54 -0.39
C PRO A 50 0.97 -14.61 1.13
N ALA A 51 2.17 -14.76 1.72
CA ALA A 51 2.36 -14.82 3.16
C ALA A 51 3.84 -14.61 3.54
N ALA A 52 4.07 -14.11 4.75
CA ALA A 52 5.42 -14.02 5.34
C ALA A 52 5.95 -15.42 5.71
N PHE A 53 7.28 -15.59 5.68
CA PHE A 53 7.96 -16.83 6.08
C PHE A 53 7.48 -18.11 5.37
N THR A 54 7.26 -18.02 4.06
CA THR A 54 6.94 -19.20 3.23
C THR A 54 8.21 -19.97 2.84
N PHE A 55 8.08 -21.28 2.65
CA PHE A 55 9.16 -22.12 2.13
C PHE A 55 9.38 -21.82 0.63
N VAL A 56 10.64 -21.74 0.20
CA VAL A 56 11.05 -21.61 -1.21
C VAL A 56 11.38 -22.99 -1.77
#